data_AF-A0A945ZJZ8-F1
#
_entry.id   AF-A0A945ZJZ8-F1
#
_cell.length_a   1.000
_cell.length_b   1.000
_cell.length_c   1.000
_cell.angle_alpha   90.00
_cell.angle_beta   90.00
_cell.angle_gamma   90.00
#
_symmetry.space_group_name_H-M   'P 1'
#
loop_
_entity.id
_entity.type
_entity.pdbx_description
1 polymer ?
#
loop_
_entity_poly.entity_id
_entity_poly.type
_entity_poly.pdbx_seq_one_letter_code
_entity_poly.pdbx_strand_id
1 'polypeptide(L)'
;MSKTKMKSGIVLCVVMALLTGCTASNGELPADFPADIPIISGEIYSARRTTFEDGPGFAVAVLTALSYEEVFAFYADVVGPYGDGYVLVETVRSDTPTRYVSIAVHLTGNYQPGSGFVEFFEVGQ
;
A
#
# COMPACT_ATOMS: atom_id res chain seq x y z
N MET A 1 -38.07 2.94 20.82
CA MET A 1 -37.93 3.21 19.38
C MET A 1 -37.74 4.70 19.17
N SER A 2 -36.56 5.13 18.72
CA SER A 2 -36.37 5.98 17.52
C SER A 2 -35.00 6.66 17.53
N LYS A 3 -34.11 6.12 16.69
CA LYS A 3 -33.12 6.78 15.84
C LYS A 3 -32.18 7.83 16.45
N THR A 4 -31.02 7.36 16.92
CA THR A 4 -29.82 8.19 17.02
C THR A 4 -29.23 8.38 15.62
N LYS A 5 -29.14 9.65 15.20
CA LYS A 5 -28.50 10.12 13.96
C LYS A 5 -27.02 9.71 13.91
N MET A 6 -26.59 9.27 12.72
CA MET A 6 -25.19 9.06 12.34
C MET A 6 -24.33 10.30 12.60
N LYS A 7 -23.13 10.09 13.13
CA LYS A 7 -21.95 10.90 12.81
C LYS A 7 -20.86 9.93 12.38
N SER A 8 -20.89 9.58 11.10
CA SER A 8 -19.78 8.90 10.42
C SER A 8 -18.62 9.89 10.37
N GLY A 9 -17.72 9.78 11.35
CA GLY A 9 -16.43 10.44 11.31
C GLY A 9 -15.51 9.58 10.45
N ILE A 10 -15.50 9.83 9.15
CA ILE A 10 -14.47 9.31 8.26
C ILE A 10 -13.15 9.91 8.73
N VAL A 11 -12.35 9.10 9.41
CA VAL A 11 -11.00 9.47 9.88
C VAL A 11 -10.09 9.47 8.66
N LEU A 12 -10.10 10.63 8.02
CA LEU A 12 -9.21 11.10 6.97
C LEU A 12 -7.79 11.31 7.56
N CYS A 13 -7.09 10.25 7.99
CA CYS A 13 -5.75 10.40 8.61
C CYS A 13 -4.61 9.62 7.94
N VAL A 14 -4.85 8.62 7.09
CA VAL A 14 -3.73 7.82 6.54
C VAL A 14 -3.08 8.47 5.30
N VAL A 15 -3.84 9.27 4.53
CA VAL A 15 -3.36 9.80 3.23
C VAL A 15 -2.36 10.96 3.39
N MET A 16 -2.44 11.75 4.47
CA MET A 16 -1.52 12.89 4.65
C MET A 16 -0.11 12.50 5.07
N ALA A 17 0.11 11.29 5.60
CA ALA A 17 1.44 10.81 5.94
C ALA A 17 2.28 10.45 4.70
N LEU A 18 1.65 10.26 3.52
CA LEU A 18 2.40 10.01 2.28
C LEU A 18 3.03 11.27 1.68
N LEU A 19 2.52 12.47 2.01
CA LEU A 19 2.89 13.73 1.32
C LEU A 19 3.85 14.63 2.10
N THR A 20 4.14 14.36 3.38
CA THR A 20 5.02 15.20 4.21
C THR A 20 6.49 14.75 4.28
N GLY A 21 6.87 13.72 3.52
CA GLY A 21 8.26 13.32 3.33
C GLY A 21 8.90 13.99 2.11
N CYS A 22 9.24 15.28 2.21
CA CYS A 22 10.09 15.92 1.20
C CYS A 22 11.46 15.21 1.15
N THR A 23 11.92 14.93 -0.08
CA THR A 23 13.24 14.46 -0.51
C THR A 23 13.66 13.04 -0.12
N ALA A 24 13.27 12.07 -0.95
CA ALA A 24 14.21 11.20 -1.68
C ALA A 24 13.48 10.46 -2.81
N SER A 25 13.69 10.89 -4.06
CA SER A 25 13.39 10.12 -5.26
C SER A 25 14.44 9.02 -5.41
N ASN A 26 14.44 8.05 -4.49
CA ASN A 26 15.25 6.86 -4.66
C ASN A 26 14.40 5.86 -5.44
N GLY A 27 14.54 5.85 -6.76
CA GLY A 27 13.99 4.81 -7.64
C GLY A 27 14.66 3.44 -7.46
N GLU A 28 15.28 3.22 -6.30
CA GLU A 28 16.00 2.01 -5.92
C GLU A 28 15.46 1.51 -4.59
N LEU A 29 15.29 0.19 -4.47
CA LEU A 29 14.81 -0.42 -3.25
C LEU A 29 15.81 -0.20 -2.11
N PRO A 30 15.34 0.03 -0.87
CA PRO A 30 16.20 -0.06 0.31
C PRO A 30 16.98 -1.37 0.35
N ALA A 31 18.25 -1.33 0.72
CA ALA A 31 19.13 -2.51 0.74
C ALA A 31 18.67 -3.62 1.71
N ASP A 32 17.86 -3.25 2.70
CA ASP A 32 17.23 -4.13 3.69
C ASP A 32 15.78 -4.51 3.32
N PHE A 33 15.31 -4.17 2.12
CA PHE A 33 14.01 -4.62 1.64
C PHE A 33 13.98 -6.16 1.52
N PRO A 34 12.92 -6.85 1.95
CA PRO A 34 12.85 -8.30 1.89
C PRO A 34 13.00 -8.86 0.47
N ALA A 35 13.96 -9.76 0.26
CA ALA A 35 14.31 -10.27 -1.05
C ALA A 35 13.27 -11.24 -1.66
N ASP A 36 12.37 -11.76 -0.82
CA ASP A 36 11.31 -12.70 -1.17
C ASP A 36 9.97 -12.02 -1.47
N ILE A 37 9.86 -10.71 -1.28
CA ILE A 37 8.71 -9.92 -1.74
C ILE A 37 9.01 -9.46 -3.17
N PRO A 38 8.33 -10.02 -4.19
CA PRO A 38 8.60 -9.68 -5.58
C PRO A 38 8.14 -8.25 -5.87
N ILE A 39 8.88 -7.54 -6.72
CA ILE A 39 8.45 -6.26 -7.28
C ILE A 39 7.97 -6.50 -8.71
N ILE A 40 6.75 -6.10 -9.01
CA ILE A 40 6.19 -6.14 -10.38
C ILE A 40 7.05 -5.36 -11.37
N SER A 41 6.97 -5.74 -12.64
CA SER A 41 7.60 -4.99 -13.73
C SER A 41 7.04 -3.56 -13.80
N GLY A 42 7.93 -2.57 -13.76
CA GLY A 42 7.60 -1.16 -13.81
C GLY A 42 8.77 -0.28 -13.38
N GLU A 43 8.53 1.03 -13.34
CA GLU A 43 9.47 2.01 -12.81
C GLU A 43 9.19 2.22 -11.32
N ILE A 44 10.21 2.08 -10.46
CA ILE A 44 10.08 2.42 -9.04
C ILE A 44 10.04 3.94 -8.93
N TYR A 45 8.85 4.47 -8.71
CA TYR A 45 8.65 5.91 -8.49
C TYR A 45 9.18 6.35 -7.13
N SER A 46 9.00 5.51 -6.10
CA SER A 46 9.52 5.75 -4.76
C SER A 46 9.70 4.44 -4.02
N ALA A 47 10.80 4.29 -3.30
CA ALA A 47 10.95 3.23 -2.31
C ALA A 47 11.64 3.77 -1.07
N ARG A 48 11.07 3.52 0.10
CA ARG A 48 11.62 4.02 1.36
C ARG A 48 11.33 3.09 2.52
N ARG A 49 12.24 3.11 3.49
CA ARG A 49 11.94 2.68 4.86
C ARG A 49 11.07 3.74 5.54
N THR A 50 10.07 3.30 6.29
CA THR A 50 9.11 4.17 6.96
C THR A 50 8.62 3.56 8.27
N THR A 51 7.77 4.29 8.99
CA THR A 51 7.12 3.83 10.22
C THR A 51 5.61 3.96 10.03
N PHE A 52 4.92 2.84 10.09
CA PHE A 52 3.46 2.72 10.13
C PHE A 52 2.96 2.82 11.57
N GLU A 53 1.64 2.85 11.77
CA GLU A 53 1.02 2.92 13.11
C GLU A 53 1.37 1.72 14.00
N ASP A 54 1.56 0.56 13.38
CA ASP A 54 1.86 -0.72 14.02
C ASP A 54 3.37 -1.01 14.12
N GLY A 55 4.23 -0.18 13.52
CA GLY A 55 5.68 -0.28 13.64
C GLY A 55 6.47 0.04 12.36
N PRO A 56 7.77 -0.31 12.33
CA PRO A 56 8.62 -0.05 11.17
C PRO A 56 8.24 -0.90 9.96
N GLY A 57 8.52 -0.39 8.76
CA GLY A 57 8.27 -1.09 7.53
C GLY A 57 8.83 -0.40 6.28
N PHE A 58 8.33 -0.81 5.12
CA PHE A 58 8.70 -0.27 3.83
C PHE A 58 7.47 0.18 3.04
N ALA A 59 7.60 1.27 2.30
CA ALA A 59 6.61 1.71 1.32
C ALA A 59 7.30 1.83 -0.05
N VAL A 60 6.75 1.14 -1.04
CA VAL A 60 7.24 1.12 -2.42
C VAL A 60 6.09 1.50 -3.35
N ALA A 61 6.33 2.44 -4.25
CA ALA A 61 5.39 2.86 -5.30
C ALA A 61 6.00 2.54 -6.66
N VAL A 62 5.29 1.75 -7.46
CA VAL A 62 5.71 1.33 -8.80
C VAL A 62 4.74 1.87 -9.84
N LEU A 63 5.26 2.49 -10.88
CA LEU A 63 4.52 2.87 -12.08
C LEU A 63 4.58 1.71 -13.07
N THR A 64 3.44 1.15 -13.43
CA THR A 64 3.36 -0.02 -14.32
C THR A 64 2.29 0.15 -15.39
N ALA A 65 2.47 -0.58 -16.49
CA ALA A 65 1.47 -0.74 -17.56
C ALA A 65 0.60 -2.00 -17.38
N LEU A 66 0.85 -2.80 -16.33
CA LEU A 66 0.05 -3.99 -16.04
C LEU A 66 -1.41 -3.62 -15.72
N SER A 67 -2.34 -4.46 -16.18
CA SER A 67 -3.76 -4.39 -15.86
C SER A 67 -4.01 -4.58 -14.35
N TYR A 68 -5.19 -4.18 -13.86
CA TYR A 68 -5.53 -4.33 -12.45
C TYR A 68 -5.56 -5.83 -12.08
N GLU A 69 -6.14 -6.62 -12.97
CA GLU A 69 -6.26 -8.06 -12.88
C GLU A 69 -4.89 -8.74 -12.86
N GLU A 70 -3.93 -8.26 -13.67
CA GLU A 70 -2.55 -8.77 -13.66
C GLU A 70 -1.81 -8.43 -12.36
N VAL A 71 -1.96 -7.20 -11.83
CA VAL A 71 -1.36 -6.83 -10.53
C VAL A 71 -1.94 -7.68 -9.41
N PHE A 72 -3.26 -7.86 -9.39
CA PHE A 72 -3.94 -8.68 -8.39
C PHE A 72 -3.47 -10.14 -8.46
N ALA A 73 -3.43 -10.73 -9.66
CA ALA A 73 -2.96 -12.10 -9.84
C ALA A 73 -1.49 -12.27 -9.44
N PHE A 74 -0.63 -11.26 -9.70
CA PHE A 74 0.79 -11.32 -9.35
C PHE A 74 1.04 -11.39 -7.84
N TYR A 75 0.24 -10.67 -7.04
CA TYR A 75 0.43 -10.58 -5.59
C TYR A 75 -0.49 -11.50 -4.77
N ALA A 76 -1.30 -12.33 -5.41
CA ALA A 76 -2.30 -13.17 -4.75
C ALA A 76 -1.70 -14.11 -3.68
N ASP A 77 -0.48 -14.60 -3.90
CA ASP A 77 0.22 -15.51 -2.97
C ASP A 77 1.16 -14.78 -1.99
N VAL A 78 1.32 -13.47 -2.15
CA VAL A 78 2.27 -12.65 -1.36
C VAL A 78 1.53 -11.79 -0.34
N VAL A 79 0.36 -11.26 -0.70
CA VAL A 79 -0.47 -10.45 0.21
C VAL A 79 -0.94 -11.32 1.35
N GLY A 80 -0.59 -10.94 2.57
CA GLY A 80 -0.79 -11.80 3.72
C GLY A 80 0.23 -11.61 4.83
N PRO A 81 0.14 -12.46 5.86
CA PRO A 81 1.17 -12.54 6.90
C PRO A 81 2.54 -12.83 6.31
N TYR A 82 3.55 -12.12 6.81
CA TYR A 82 4.94 -12.25 6.34
C TYR A 82 5.90 -12.19 7.52
N GLY A 83 6.54 -13.31 7.86
CA GLY A 83 7.35 -13.42 9.08
C GLY A 83 6.54 -13.06 10.32
N ASP A 84 7.06 -12.13 11.12
CA ASP A 84 6.35 -11.55 12.25
C ASP A 84 5.48 -10.35 11.85
N GLY A 85 5.24 -10.06 10.57
CA GLY A 85 4.54 -8.88 10.06
C GLY A 85 3.53 -9.19 8.94
N TYR A 86 3.39 -8.29 7.97
CA TYR A 86 2.36 -8.39 6.92
C TYR A 86 2.74 -7.65 5.62
N VAL A 87 2.27 -8.13 4.47
CA VAL A 87 2.42 -7.45 3.17
C VAL A 87 1.06 -7.02 2.64
N LEU A 88 0.97 -5.75 2.25
CA LEU A 88 -0.18 -5.11 1.65
C LEU A 88 0.18 -4.59 0.27
N VAL A 89 -0.76 -4.71 -0.66
CA VAL A 89 -0.64 -4.15 -2.01
C VAL A 89 -1.92 -3.41 -2.34
N GLU A 90 -1.76 -2.17 -2.77
CA GLU A 90 -2.84 -1.29 -3.20
C GLU A 90 -2.59 -0.84 -4.63
N THR A 91 -3.65 -0.82 -5.44
CA THR A 91 -3.61 -0.25 -6.78
C THR A 91 -4.96 0.35 -7.11
N VAL A 92 -4.95 1.40 -7.94
CA VAL A 92 -6.17 2.07 -8.39
C VAL A 92 -6.62 1.44 -9.70
N ARG A 93 -7.90 1.06 -9.77
CA ARG A 93 -8.53 0.71 -11.04
C ARG A 93 -8.69 2.00 -11.85
N SER A 94 -7.92 2.12 -12.93
CA SER A 94 -7.90 3.29 -13.80
C SER A 94 -7.86 2.85 -15.25
N ASP A 95 -8.54 3.58 -16.12
CA ASP A 95 -8.50 3.40 -17.58
C ASP A 95 -7.23 4.00 -18.20
N THR A 96 -6.32 4.55 -17.39
CA THR A 96 -5.04 5.06 -17.87
C THR A 96 -4.08 3.93 -18.26
N PRO A 97 -3.25 4.13 -19.31
CA PRO A 97 -2.26 3.14 -19.75
C PRO A 97 -1.22 2.79 -18.67
N THR A 98 -0.96 3.74 -17.77
CA THR A 98 -0.04 3.57 -16.64
C THR A 98 -0.77 3.82 -15.32
N ARG A 99 -0.41 3.08 -14.28
CA ARG A 99 -0.96 3.25 -12.93
C ARG A 99 0.08 3.06 -11.84
N TYR A 100 -0.25 3.58 -10.66
CA TYR A 100 0.52 3.37 -9.45
C TYR A 100 0.06 2.11 -8.72
N VAL A 101 1.05 1.32 -8.30
CA VAL A 101 0.89 0.21 -7.36
C VAL A 101 1.72 0.54 -6.14
N SER A 102 1.06 0.64 -4.99
CA SER A 102 1.68 0.85 -3.69
C SER A 102 1.82 -0.49 -2.98
N ILE A 103 3.01 -0.79 -2.49
CA ILE A 103 3.35 -1.99 -1.74
C ILE A 103 3.79 -1.53 -0.35
N ALA A 104 3.12 -2.00 0.69
CA ALA A 104 3.49 -1.74 2.07
C ALA A 104 3.90 -3.05 2.75
N VAL A 105 5.08 -3.05 3.35
CA VAL A 105 5.64 -4.20 4.06
C VAL A 105 5.82 -3.81 5.52
N HIS A 106 5.00 -4.41 6.38
CA HIS A 106 5.03 -4.21 7.82
C HIS A 106 5.95 -5.27 8.44
N LEU A 107 6.89 -4.85 9.28
CA LEU A 107 7.84 -5.76 9.94
C LEU A 107 7.38 -6.21 11.34
N THR A 108 6.18 -5.81 11.75
CA THR A 108 5.60 -6.09 13.07
C THR A 108 4.18 -6.60 12.95
N GLY A 109 3.84 -7.58 13.79
CA GLY A 109 2.65 -8.44 13.60
C GLY A 109 1.41 -7.93 14.30
N ASN A 110 1.47 -6.68 14.73
CA ASN A 110 0.34 -6.02 15.37
C ASN A 110 -0.69 -5.52 14.34
N TYR A 111 -0.39 -5.62 13.05
CA TYR A 111 -1.37 -5.40 12.00
C TYR A 111 -2.48 -6.46 12.08
N GLN A 112 -3.68 -6.05 12.50
CA GLN A 112 -4.85 -6.91 12.47
C GLN A 112 -5.62 -6.66 11.16
N PRO A 113 -5.68 -7.63 10.23
CA PRO A 113 -6.54 -7.51 9.05
C PRO A 113 -7.99 -7.33 9.51
N GLY A 114 -8.50 -6.10 9.37
CA GLY A 114 -9.81 -5.70 9.88
C GLY A 114 -9.86 -4.30 10.52
N SER A 115 -8.73 -3.73 10.98
CA SER A 115 -8.66 -2.32 11.44
C SER A 115 -8.50 -1.32 10.30
N GLY A 116 -8.38 -1.82 9.07
CA GLY A 116 -8.27 -1.06 7.84
C GLY A 116 -7.95 -2.00 6.69
N PHE A 117 -8.96 -2.75 6.22
CA PHE A 117 -8.94 -3.07 4.79
C PHE A 117 -8.85 -1.71 4.09
N VAL A 118 -7.76 -1.47 3.36
CA VAL A 118 -7.85 -0.51 2.27
C VAL A 118 -8.64 -1.22 1.18
N GLU A 119 -9.96 -1.16 1.37
CA GLU A 119 -10.94 -1.40 0.34
C GLU A 119 -10.53 -0.53 -0.84
N PHE A 120 -10.43 -1.17 -2.01
CA PHE A 120 -10.10 -0.53 -3.28
C PHE A 120 -10.92 0.77 -3.43
N PHE A 121 -10.29 1.92 -3.25
CA PHE A 121 -10.98 3.17 -3.48
C PHE A 121 -11.14 3.35 -4.98
N GLU A 122 -12.40 3.29 -5.43
CA GLU A 122 -12.83 3.83 -6.71
C GLU A 122 -12.59 5.35 -6.66
N VAL A 123 -11.41 5.80 -7.11
CA VAL A 123 -11.18 7.22 -7.34
C VAL A 123 -11.86 7.54 -8.67
N GLY A 124 -13.18 7.74 -8.61
CA GLY A 124 -13.91 8.36 -9.70
C GLY A 124 -13.28 9.71 -10.02
N GLN A 125 -12.95 9.93 -11.29
CA GLN A 125 -12.53 11.24 -11.79
C GLN A 125 -13.60 12.30 -11.55
#